data_AF-A0A1G3B6D1-F1
#
_entry.id   AF-A0A1G3B6D1-F1
#
_cell.length_a   1.000
_cell.length_b   1.000
_cell.length_c   1.000
_cell.angle_alpha   90.00
_cell.angle_beta   90.00
_cell.angle_gamma   90.00
#
_symmetry.space_group_name_H-M   'P 1'
#
loop_
_entity.id
_entity.type
_entity.pdbx_description
1 polymer ?
#
loop_
_entity_poly.entity_id
_entity_poly.type
_entity_poly.pdbx_seq_one_letter_code
_entity_poly.pdbx_strand_id
1 'polypeptide(L)'
;MLPKPREFTRGAYKFRTTPSGSLPTDEDIYRTISYGVPNSAMIPWDILTEEERASVIPVLKSFSEAFEVRKPDPPVDVGLEIRPSERTVAEGKKIYEEKLECWKCHGVEGRGDGPSAAEQEDDFGFPIKTFDFTTGKFKGGNSSKDVYLRFTTGLNGTPMPSFAKELTDEQRWCLTHYVMTLIKPEEEK
;
A
#
# COMPACT_ATOMS: atom_id res chain seq x y z
N MET A 1 3.00 -17.37 -7.35
CA MET A 1 1.93 -17.76 -6.41
C MET A 1 1.05 -16.54 -6.19
N LEU A 2 -0.28 -16.68 -6.24
CA LEU A 2 -1.19 -15.58 -5.92
C LEU A 2 -1.31 -15.41 -4.40
N PRO A 3 -1.43 -14.18 -3.87
CA PRO A 3 -1.68 -13.94 -2.46
C PRO A 3 -2.99 -14.58 -2.01
N LYS A 4 -3.06 -14.97 -0.72
CA LYS A 4 -4.31 -15.42 -0.10
C LYS A 4 -5.35 -14.29 -0.05
N PRO A 5 -6.66 -14.62 -0.10
CA PRO A 5 -7.72 -13.66 0.20
C PRO A 5 -7.52 -13.01 1.58
N ARG A 6 -8.03 -11.78 1.74
CA ARG A 6 -7.97 -11.07 3.03
C ARG A 6 -8.80 -11.82 4.07
N GLU A 7 -8.18 -12.06 5.21
CA GLU A 7 -8.86 -12.42 6.44
C GLU A 7 -9.37 -11.13 7.13
N PHE A 8 -10.67 -11.02 7.36
CA PHE A 8 -11.30 -9.79 7.86
C PHE A 8 -11.47 -9.76 9.38
N THR A 9 -11.44 -10.90 10.09
CA THR A 9 -11.71 -10.99 11.54
C THR A 9 -10.69 -10.28 12.42
N ARG A 10 -9.46 -10.04 11.93
CA ARG A 10 -8.47 -9.23 12.67
C ARG A 10 -8.63 -7.72 12.50
N GLY A 11 -9.51 -7.26 11.61
CA GLY A 11 -9.66 -5.83 11.31
C GLY A 11 -8.42 -5.18 10.67
N ALA A 12 -7.49 -5.98 10.12
CA ALA A 12 -6.23 -5.53 9.55
C ALA A 12 -6.33 -5.35 8.02
N TYR A 13 -6.50 -4.10 7.58
CA TYR A 13 -6.61 -3.74 6.16
C TYR A 13 -5.33 -3.10 5.64
N LYS A 14 -4.85 -3.52 4.47
CA LYS A 14 -3.57 -3.03 3.89
C LYS A 14 -3.68 -1.62 3.34
N PHE A 15 -4.76 -1.30 2.64
CA PHE A 15 -4.92 -0.05 1.90
C PHE A 15 -5.88 0.85 2.64
N ARG A 16 -5.31 1.87 3.29
CA ARG A 16 -6.03 2.82 4.13
C ARG A 16 -5.54 4.23 3.90
N THR A 17 -6.39 5.18 4.26
CA THR A 17 -6.04 6.58 4.47
C THR A 17 -5.79 6.90 5.96
N THR A 18 -6.10 5.97 6.87
CA THR A 18 -5.86 6.12 8.31
C THR A 18 -4.42 5.72 8.71
N PRO A 19 -3.86 6.26 9.81
CA PRO A 19 -2.53 5.92 10.31
C PRO A 19 -2.32 4.42 10.58
N SER A 20 -1.05 3.98 10.64
CA SER A 20 -0.69 2.59 10.93
C SER A 20 -1.34 2.06 12.21
N GLY A 21 -1.88 0.84 12.16
CA GLY A 21 -2.61 0.20 13.27
C GLY A 21 -4.08 0.61 13.41
N SER A 22 -4.51 1.67 12.73
CA SER A 22 -5.91 2.11 12.71
C SER A 22 -6.78 1.26 11.78
N LEU A 23 -8.09 1.26 12.06
CA LEU A 23 -9.10 0.64 11.19
C LEU A 23 -9.23 1.44 9.88
N PRO A 24 -9.65 0.81 8.76
CA PRO A 24 -10.03 1.54 7.55
C PRO A 24 -11.29 2.39 7.79
N THR A 25 -11.46 3.46 7.02
CA THR A 25 -12.79 4.10 6.88
C THR A 25 -13.71 3.27 5.97
N ASP A 26 -14.99 3.60 5.93
CA ASP A 26 -15.94 2.94 5.03
C ASP A 26 -15.57 3.22 3.56
N GLU A 27 -15.07 4.43 3.28
CA GLU A 27 -14.56 4.83 1.97
C GLU A 27 -13.31 4.06 1.57
N ASP A 28 -12.39 3.75 2.50
CA ASP A 28 -11.22 2.91 2.23
C ASP A 28 -11.64 1.50 1.77
N ILE A 29 -12.64 0.91 2.45
CA ILE A 29 -13.19 -0.40 2.11
C ILE A 29 -13.89 -0.32 0.73
N TYR A 30 -14.78 0.66 0.55
CA TYR A 30 -15.50 0.87 -0.71
C TYR A 30 -14.55 1.06 -1.91
N ARG A 31 -13.50 1.88 -1.73
CA ARG A 31 -12.48 2.13 -2.75
C ARG A 31 -11.77 0.85 -3.14
N THR A 32 -11.40 0.02 -2.16
CA THR A 32 -10.71 -1.24 -2.41
C THR A 32 -11.60 -2.25 -3.13
N ILE A 33 -12.89 -2.34 -2.78
CA ILE A 33 -13.86 -3.18 -3.49
C ILE A 33 -14.01 -2.71 -4.94
N SER A 34 -14.13 -1.40 -5.14
CA SER A 34 -14.36 -0.81 -6.46
C SER A 34 -13.14 -0.92 -7.38
N TYR A 35 -11.94 -0.69 -6.85
CA TYR A 35 -10.69 -0.73 -7.62
C TYR A 35 -10.12 -2.15 -7.79
N GLY A 36 -10.46 -3.06 -6.87
CA GLY A 36 -9.79 -4.36 -6.76
C GLY A 36 -8.37 -4.23 -6.18
N VAL A 37 -7.61 -5.32 -6.27
CA VAL A 37 -6.21 -5.37 -5.81
C VAL A 37 -5.37 -6.04 -6.89
N PRO A 38 -4.62 -5.26 -7.70
CA PRO A 38 -3.68 -5.81 -8.67
C PRO A 38 -2.70 -6.83 -8.07
N ASN A 39 -2.14 -7.70 -8.90
CA ASN A 39 -1.27 -8.79 -8.46
C ASN A 39 -1.94 -9.73 -7.42
N SER A 40 -3.26 -9.92 -7.56
CA SER A 40 -4.07 -10.86 -6.79
C SER A 40 -5.30 -11.30 -7.59
N ALA A 41 -6.12 -12.18 -7.02
CA ALA A 41 -7.41 -12.59 -7.61
C ALA A 41 -8.56 -11.59 -7.31
N MET A 42 -8.30 -10.52 -6.54
CA MET A 42 -9.29 -9.51 -6.21
C MET A 42 -9.49 -8.56 -7.39
N ILE A 43 -10.47 -8.86 -8.23
CA ILE A 43 -10.87 -8.01 -9.36
C ILE A 43 -11.53 -6.70 -8.89
N PRO A 44 -11.59 -5.66 -9.74
CA PRO A 44 -12.54 -4.58 -9.58
C PRO A 44 -13.97 -5.13 -9.60
N TRP A 45 -14.83 -4.67 -8.70
CA TRP A 45 -16.26 -5.05 -8.66
C TRP A 45 -17.17 -3.99 -9.31
N ASP A 46 -16.71 -3.35 -10.37
CA ASP A 46 -17.47 -2.37 -11.15
C ASP A 46 -18.67 -2.96 -11.91
N ILE A 47 -18.73 -4.30 -12.03
CA ILE A 47 -19.92 -5.04 -12.46
C ILE A 47 -21.10 -4.89 -11.49
N LEU A 48 -20.85 -4.57 -10.23
CA LEU A 48 -21.87 -4.31 -9.21
C LEU A 48 -22.21 -2.82 -9.14
N THR A 49 -23.46 -2.52 -8.78
CA THR A 49 -23.91 -1.15 -8.52
C THR A 49 -23.17 -0.53 -7.34
N GLU A 50 -23.23 0.80 -7.23
CA GLU A 50 -22.65 1.53 -6.10
C GLU A 50 -23.31 1.11 -4.78
N GLU A 51 -24.65 0.92 -4.80
CA GLU A 51 -25.41 0.47 -3.63
C GLU A 51 -25.01 -0.94 -3.19
N GLU A 52 -24.87 -1.89 -4.13
CA GLU A 52 -24.43 -3.26 -3.81
C GLU A 52 -23.03 -3.26 -3.18
N ARG A 53 -22.08 -2.50 -3.73
CA ARG A 53 -20.73 -2.38 -3.17
C ARG A 53 -20.73 -1.70 -1.79
N ALA A 54 -21.57 -0.70 -1.58
CA ALA A 54 -21.70 -0.06 -0.27
C ALA A 54 -22.35 -0.99 0.76
N SER A 55 -23.32 -1.81 0.34
CA SER A 55 -24.10 -2.69 1.23
C SER A 55 -23.28 -3.78 1.90
N VAL A 56 -22.14 -4.19 1.31
CA VAL A 56 -21.27 -5.22 1.89
C VAL A 56 -20.31 -4.66 2.94
N ILE A 57 -20.13 -3.34 3.05
CA ILE A 57 -19.18 -2.73 4.00
C ILE A 57 -19.53 -3.11 5.45
N PRO A 58 -20.79 -2.99 5.92
CA PRO A 58 -21.15 -3.41 7.27
C PRO A 58 -20.92 -4.92 7.50
N VAL A 59 -21.10 -5.75 6.46
CA VAL A 59 -20.84 -7.20 6.54
C VAL A 59 -19.35 -7.45 6.78
N LEU A 60 -18.46 -6.81 6.01
CA LEU A 60 -17.01 -6.91 6.20
C LEU A 60 -16.57 -6.44 7.59
N LYS A 61 -17.18 -5.36 8.10
CA LYS A 61 -16.90 -4.84 9.44
C LYS A 61 -17.39 -5.78 10.55
N SER A 62 -18.52 -6.47 10.34
CA SER A 62 -19.08 -7.41 11.31
C SER A 62 -18.21 -8.63 11.62
N PHE A 63 -17.24 -8.94 10.76
CA PHE A 63 -16.32 -10.06 11.01
C PHE A 63 -15.32 -9.79 12.14
N SER A 64 -15.11 -8.53 12.53
CA SER A 64 -14.08 -8.14 13.50
C SER A 64 -14.67 -7.29 14.61
N GLU A 65 -14.62 -7.80 15.84
CA GLU A 65 -15.01 -7.08 17.08
C GLU A 65 -14.31 -5.71 17.22
N ALA A 66 -13.14 -5.53 16.60
CA ALA A 66 -12.43 -4.25 16.61
C ALA A 66 -13.29 -3.07 16.09
N PHE A 67 -14.20 -3.28 15.13
CA PHE A 67 -15.08 -2.23 14.61
C PHE A 67 -16.21 -1.85 15.57
N GLU A 68 -16.50 -2.68 16.57
CA GLU A 68 -17.48 -2.36 17.62
C GLU A 68 -16.84 -1.52 18.73
N VAL A 69 -15.56 -1.79 19.03
CA VAL A 69 -14.85 -1.19 20.17
C VAL A 69 -14.08 0.07 19.79
N ARG A 70 -13.61 0.16 18.53
CA ARG A 70 -12.76 1.26 18.05
C ARG A 70 -13.40 1.92 16.84
N LYS A 71 -13.20 3.23 16.72
CA LYS A 71 -13.47 3.99 15.50
C LYS A 71 -12.17 4.14 14.70
N PRO A 72 -12.24 4.22 13.35
CA PRO A 72 -11.08 4.60 12.58
C PRO A 72 -10.60 5.99 13.01
N ASP A 73 -9.29 6.16 13.07
CA ASP A 73 -8.70 7.48 13.25
C ASP A 73 -8.97 8.35 12.01
N PRO A 74 -8.88 9.68 12.11
CA PRO A 74 -9.04 10.56 10.97
C PRO A 74 -8.06 10.20 9.82
N PRO A 75 -8.50 10.30 8.55
CA PRO A 75 -7.61 10.19 7.40
C PRO A 75 -6.41 11.12 7.52
N VAL A 76 -5.23 10.66 7.11
CA VAL A 76 -4.02 11.48 7.08
C VAL A 76 -4.16 12.57 6.02
N ASP A 77 -3.61 13.75 6.32
CA ASP A 77 -3.44 14.77 5.30
C ASP A 77 -2.30 14.38 4.37
N VAL A 78 -2.58 14.37 3.07
CA VAL A 78 -1.59 14.06 2.03
C VAL A 78 -0.83 15.32 1.62
N GLY A 79 -1.39 16.50 1.88
CA GLY A 79 -0.86 17.77 1.40
C GLY A 79 -0.79 17.83 -0.13
N LEU A 80 -0.04 18.82 -0.60
CA LEU A 80 0.25 18.97 -2.03
C LEU A 80 1.52 18.20 -2.39
N GLU A 81 1.47 17.47 -3.50
CA GLU A 81 2.66 16.84 -4.08
C GLU A 81 3.68 17.92 -4.46
N ILE A 82 4.91 17.76 -3.95
CA ILE A 82 6.02 18.63 -4.37
C ILE A 82 6.40 18.29 -5.81
N ARG A 83 6.89 19.26 -6.58
CA ARG A 83 7.21 19.04 -7.99
C ARG A 83 8.33 17.97 -8.16
N PRO A 84 8.13 16.92 -8.98
CA PRO A 84 9.20 15.99 -9.34
C PRO A 84 10.35 16.70 -10.06
N SER A 85 11.59 16.37 -9.68
CA SER A 85 12.83 16.91 -10.26
C SER A 85 13.99 15.94 -10.01
N GLU A 86 15.11 16.12 -10.70
CA GLU A 86 16.33 15.32 -10.46
C GLU A 86 16.76 15.36 -8.99
N ARG A 87 16.63 16.53 -8.34
CA ARG A 87 16.93 16.68 -6.91
C ARG A 87 16.04 15.81 -6.03
N THR A 88 14.72 15.84 -6.25
CA THR A 88 13.79 15.08 -5.40
C THR A 88 13.91 13.57 -5.64
N VAL A 89 14.19 13.16 -6.88
CA VAL A 89 14.52 11.76 -7.22
C VAL A 89 15.82 11.31 -6.55
N ALA A 90 16.89 12.11 -6.60
CA ALA A 90 18.17 11.77 -5.97
C ALA A 90 18.05 11.65 -4.44
N GLU A 91 17.27 12.51 -3.79
CA GLU A 91 16.99 12.40 -2.36
C GLU A 91 16.17 11.13 -2.05
N GLY A 92 15.15 10.83 -2.86
CA GLY A 92 14.37 9.61 -2.74
C GLY A 92 15.23 8.35 -2.89
N LYS A 93 16.21 8.36 -3.80
CA LYS A 93 17.16 7.27 -3.99
C LYS A 93 18.00 7.04 -2.74
N LYS A 94 18.56 8.09 -2.13
CA LYS A 94 19.31 7.97 -0.87
C LYS A 94 18.45 7.41 0.26
N ILE A 95 17.18 7.82 0.33
CA ILE A 95 16.25 7.28 1.32
C ILE A 95 16.06 5.77 1.09
N TYR A 96 15.84 5.36 -0.16
CA TYR A 96 15.62 3.96 -0.53
C TYR A 96 16.85 3.06 -0.30
N GLU A 97 18.03 3.52 -0.71
CA GLU A 97 19.25 2.70 -0.73
C GLU A 97 20.01 2.74 0.60
N GLU A 98 20.08 3.91 1.23
CA GLU A 98 20.98 4.16 2.36
C GLU A 98 20.22 4.31 3.68
N LYS A 99 19.17 5.15 3.73
CA LYS A 99 18.50 5.51 5.00
C LYS A 99 17.60 4.40 5.53
N LEU A 100 16.77 3.83 4.65
CA LEU A 100 15.76 2.83 5.00
C LEU A 100 16.08 1.44 4.47
N GLU A 101 17.07 1.33 3.59
CA GLU A 101 17.51 0.06 2.99
C GLU A 101 16.35 -0.75 2.40
N CYS A 102 15.41 -0.07 1.73
CA CYS A 102 14.21 -0.66 1.12
C CYS A 102 14.56 -1.80 0.16
N TRP A 103 15.73 -1.74 -0.45
CA TRP A 103 16.30 -2.77 -1.32
C TRP A 103 16.47 -4.14 -0.65
N LYS A 104 16.54 -4.23 0.69
CA LYS A 104 16.62 -5.52 1.39
C LYS A 104 15.43 -6.43 1.09
N CYS A 105 14.23 -5.84 1.00
CA CYS A 105 13.00 -6.57 0.68
C CYS A 105 12.56 -6.39 -0.78
N HIS A 106 12.80 -5.21 -1.35
CA HIS A 106 12.31 -4.85 -2.69
C HIS A 106 13.34 -5.02 -3.81
N GLY A 107 14.62 -5.26 -3.49
CA GLY A 107 15.71 -5.27 -4.46
C GLY A 107 16.17 -3.87 -4.85
N VAL A 108 17.38 -3.73 -5.41
CA VAL A 108 17.94 -2.42 -5.80
C VAL A 108 17.06 -1.74 -6.85
N GLU A 109 16.50 -2.52 -7.77
CA GLU A 109 15.67 -2.03 -8.88
C GLU A 109 14.16 -2.20 -8.62
N GLY A 110 13.72 -2.59 -7.41
CA GLY A 110 12.30 -2.72 -7.10
C GLY A 110 11.61 -4.00 -7.61
N ARG A 111 12.39 -5.02 -8.01
CA ARG A 111 11.87 -6.28 -8.59
C ARG A 111 11.37 -7.29 -7.55
N GLY A 112 11.46 -6.99 -6.27
CA GLY A 112 11.08 -7.91 -5.18
C GLY A 112 12.04 -9.09 -5.02
N ASP A 113 13.32 -8.88 -5.35
CA ASP A 113 14.41 -9.86 -5.33
C ASP A 113 15.52 -9.51 -4.33
N GLY A 114 15.22 -8.65 -3.36
CA GLY A 114 16.13 -8.35 -2.25
C GLY A 114 16.47 -9.59 -1.42
N PRO A 115 17.60 -9.57 -0.68
CA PRO A 115 18.07 -10.72 0.10
C PRO A 115 17.03 -11.25 1.12
N SER A 116 16.20 -10.37 1.67
CA SER A 116 15.15 -10.72 2.63
C SER A 116 13.78 -10.94 1.98
N ALA A 117 13.64 -10.86 0.65
CA ALA A 117 12.33 -10.91 0.00
C ALA A 117 11.61 -12.26 0.16
N ALA A 118 12.35 -13.37 0.23
CA ALA A 118 11.80 -14.72 0.30
C ALA A 118 11.35 -15.15 1.71
N GLU A 119 11.88 -14.51 2.75
CA GLU A 119 11.63 -14.82 4.17
C GLU A 119 10.52 -13.96 4.80
N GLN A 120 9.91 -13.05 4.03
CA GLN A 120 8.84 -12.20 4.55
C GLN A 120 7.56 -13.01 4.81
N GLU A 121 6.98 -12.83 5.99
CA GLU A 121 5.70 -13.41 6.39
C GLU A 121 4.72 -12.30 6.80
N ASP A 122 3.42 -12.52 6.54
CA ASP A 122 2.39 -11.66 7.08
C ASP A 122 2.07 -12.00 8.54
N ASP A 123 1.29 -11.16 9.22
CA ASP A 123 0.94 -11.38 10.63
C ASP A 123 0.11 -12.67 10.86
N PHE A 124 -0.29 -13.35 9.79
CA PHE A 124 -1.02 -14.63 9.80
C PHE A 124 -0.09 -15.83 9.57
N GLY A 125 1.22 -15.61 9.44
CA GLY A 125 2.22 -16.65 9.20
C GLY A 125 2.23 -17.17 7.75
N PHE A 126 1.63 -16.44 6.81
CA PHE A 126 1.71 -16.80 5.39
C PHE A 126 2.86 -16.05 4.72
N PRO A 127 3.63 -16.71 3.83
CA PRO A 127 4.64 -16.04 3.04
C PRO A 127 4.05 -14.88 2.23
N ILE A 128 4.62 -13.68 2.39
CA ILE A 128 4.23 -12.46 1.68
C ILE A 128 5.39 -11.96 0.83
N LYS A 129 5.71 -12.71 -0.21
CA LYS A 129 6.76 -12.31 -1.15
C LYS A 129 6.47 -10.91 -1.72
N THR A 130 7.46 -10.04 -1.63
CA THR A 130 7.47 -8.73 -2.29
C THR A 130 7.26 -8.91 -3.80
N PHE A 131 6.23 -8.28 -4.36
CA PHE A 131 5.97 -8.36 -5.80
C PHE A 131 6.87 -7.39 -6.57
N ASP A 132 7.14 -7.71 -7.84
CA ASP A 132 7.82 -6.80 -8.77
C ASP A 132 6.92 -5.59 -9.07
N PHE A 133 7.23 -4.45 -8.46
CA PHE A 133 6.47 -3.23 -8.65
C PHE A 133 6.94 -2.42 -9.86
N THR A 134 8.03 -2.81 -10.53
CA THR A 134 8.50 -2.13 -11.75
C THR A 134 7.49 -2.21 -12.89
N THR A 135 6.50 -3.11 -12.78
CA THR A 135 5.32 -3.21 -13.64
C THR A 135 4.36 -2.02 -13.53
N GLY A 136 4.50 -1.15 -12.53
CA GLY A 136 3.59 -0.04 -12.26
C GLY A 136 2.24 -0.45 -11.66
N LYS A 137 1.97 -1.75 -11.50
CA LYS A 137 0.70 -2.29 -10.98
C LYS A 137 0.72 -2.39 -9.45
N PHE A 138 0.80 -1.26 -8.77
CA PHE A 138 0.75 -1.23 -7.32
C PHE A 138 -0.62 -1.68 -6.80
N LYS A 139 -0.60 -2.44 -5.69
CA LYS A 139 -1.82 -3.05 -5.11
C LYS A 139 -2.84 -2.05 -4.59
N GLY A 140 -2.39 -0.88 -4.11
CA GLY A 140 -3.23 0.15 -3.49
C GLY A 140 -3.53 1.35 -4.39
N GLY A 141 -3.31 1.23 -5.70
CA GLY A 141 -3.39 2.33 -6.66
C GLY A 141 -2.01 2.78 -7.16
N ASN A 142 -1.93 3.24 -8.41
CA ASN A 142 -0.69 3.52 -9.14
C ASN A 142 -0.38 5.03 -9.31
N SER A 143 -1.16 5.90 -8.68
CA SER A 143 -0.84 7.34 -8.65
C SER A 143 0.29 7.64 -7.66
N SER A 144 1.04 8.73 -7.87
CA SER A 144 2.03 9.22 -6.88
C SER A 144 1.40 9.37 -5.50
N LYS A 145 0.17 9.91 -5.44
CA LYS A 145 -0.59 10.06 -4.19
C LYS A 145 -0.85 8.73 -3.49
N ASP A 146 -1.17 7.69 -4.24
CA ASP A 146 -1.39 6.36 -3.67
C ASP A 146 -0.11 5.76 -3.12
N VAL A 147 1.01 5.90 -3.83
CA VAL A 147 2.33 5.44 -3.36
C VAL A 147 2.74 6.20 -2.09
N TYR A 148 2.62 7.54 -2.09
CA TYR A 148 2.86 8.38 -0.91
C TYR A 148 2.02 7.96 0.30
N LEU A 149 0.72 7.68 0.07
CA LEU A 149 -0.16 7.22 1.13
C LEU A 149 0.35 5.92 1.76
N ARG A 150 0.92 4.98 0.98
CA ARG A 150 1.44 3.72 1.55
C ARG A 150 2.64 3.95 2.46
N PHE A 151 3.54 4.86 2.09
CA PHE A 151 4.66 5.24 2.96
C PHE A 151 4.18 5.97 4.22
N THR A 152 3.05 6.67 4.16
CA THR A 152 2.50 7.40 5.29
C THR A 152 1.68 6.50 6.22
N THR A 153 0.84 5.61 5.67
CA THR A 153 -0.13 4.82 6.47
C THR A 153 0.35 3.41 6.81
N GLY A 154 1.34 2.89 6.09
CA GLY A 154 1.79 1.51 6.21
C GLY A 154 0.74 0.48 5.77
N LEU A 155 1.16 -0.78 5.66
CA LEU A 155 0.28 -1.88 5.27
C LEU A 155 0.04 -2.79 6.49
N ASN A 156 -1.04 -2.55 7.25
CA ASN A 156 -1.38 -3.37 8.41
C ASN A 156 -1.44 -4.85 8.04
N GLY A 157 -0.91 -5.71 8.92
CA GLY A 157 -0.82 -7.13 8.67
C GLY A 157 0.37 -7.54 7.79
N THR A 158 1.36 -6.68 7.58
CA THR A 158 2.54 -7.01 6.76
C THR A 158 3.83 -6.43 7.35
N PRO A 159 5.00 -6.93 6.92
CA PRO A 159 6.29 -6.34 7.26
C PRO A 159 6.57 -4.96 6.67
N MET A 160 5.67 -4.39 5.85
CA MET A 160 5.84 -3.05 5.26
C MET A 160 5.24 -1.99 6.20
N PRO A 161 6.08 -1.28 6.98
CA PRO A 161 5.59 -0.38 8.02
C PRO A 161 5.13 0.96 7.43
N SER A 162 4.59 1.82 8.30
CA SER A 162 4.54 3.25 8.02
C SER A 162 5.93 3.86 8.25
N PHE A 163 6.28 4.85 7.44
CA PHE A 163 7.49 5.67 7.57
C PHE A 163 7.18 7.10 8.02
N ALA A 164 5.96 7.36 8.51
CA ALA A 164 5.54 8.70 8.91
C ALA A 164 6.30 9.23 10.14
N LYS A 165 6.94 8.35 10.93
CA LYS A 165 7.76 8.74 12.08
C LYS A 165 9.22 8.97 11.70
N GLU A 166 9.71 8.27 10.68
CA GLU A 166 11.10 8.23 10.25
C GLU A 166 11.43 9.27 9.17
N LEU A 167 10.41 9.68 8.40
CA LEU A 167 10.50 10.60 7.27
C LEU A 167 9.53 11.77 7.41
N THR A 168 9.96 12.96 7.02
CA THR A 168 9.06 14.11 6.81
C THR A 168 8.17 13.91 5.58
N ASP A 169 7.11 14.71 5.44
CA ASP A 169 6.22 14.68 4.27
C ASP A 169 6.99 14.90 2.97
N GLU A 170 7.90 15.88 2.94
CA GLU A 170 8.77 16.15 1.80
C GLU A 170 9.65 14.94 1.46
N GLN A 171 10.23 14.28 2.47
CA GLN A 171 11.04 13.08 2.27
C GLN A 171 10.22 11.90 1.72
N ARG A 172 8.96 11.73 2.16
CA ARG A 172 8.07 10.69 1.61
C ARG A 172 7.66 11.01 0.16
N TRP A 173 7.52 12.27 -0.21
CA TRP A 173 7.33 12.67 -1.62
C TRP A 173 8.60 12.42 -2.45
N CYS A 174 9.79 12.76 -1.95
CA CYS A 174 11.06 12.42 -2.61
C CYS A 174 11.19 10.90 -2.85
N LEU A 175 10.92 10.09 -1.82
CA LEU A 175 10.91 8.63 -1.93
C LEU A 175 9.87 8.15 -2.97
N THR A 176 8.69 8.75 -2.98
CA THR A 176 7.65 8.49 -3.99
C THR A 176 8.18 8.76 -5.39
N HIS A 177 8.78 9.92 -5.65
CA HIS A 177 9.34 10.24 -6.96
C HIS A 177 10.37 9.21 -7.41
N TYR A 178 11.28 8.80 -6.53
CA TYR A 178 12.26 7.77 -6.86
C TYR A 178 11.60 6.43 -7.21
N VAL A 179 10.65 5.96 -6.40
CA VAL A 179 9.92 4.71 -6.66
C VAL A 179 9.17 4.77 -7.98
N MET A 180 8.58 5.92 -8.33
CA MET A 180 7.93 6.12 -9.63
C MET A 180 8.92 6.03 -10.80
N THR A 181 10.20 6.39 -10.63
CA THR A 181 11.22 6.22 -11.68
C THR A 181 11.65 4.77 -11.92
N LEU A 182 11.38 3.86 -10.97
CA LEU A 182 11.68 2.43 -11.13
C LEU A 182 10.62 1.68 -11.94
N ILE A 183 9.51 2.34 -12.26
CA ILE A 183 8.47 1.79 -13.11
C ILE A 183 8.97 1.79 -14.56
N LYS A 184 8.87 0.64 -15.23
CA LYS A 184 9.16 0.53 -16.65
C LYS A 184 7.93 1.04 -17.44
N PRO A 185 8.14 1.80 -18.53
CA PRO A 185 7.06 2.07 -19.47
C PRO A 185 6.46 0.73 -19.94
N GLU A 186 5.14 0.64 -20.09
CA GLU A 186 4.54 -0.55 -20.71
C GLU A 186 5.18 -0.73 -22.09
N GLU A 187 5.75 -1.92 -22.36
CA GLU A 187 6.07 -2.31 -23.73
C GLU A 187 4.74 -2.38 -24.47
N GLU A 188 4.50 -1.44 -25.38
CA GLU A 188 3.39 -1.51 -26.33
C GLU A 188 3.47 -2.86 -27.05
N LYS A 189 2.50 -3.74 -26.75
CA LYS A 189 2.29 -5.01 -27.45
C LYS A 189 1.14 -4.91 -28.42
#